data_AF-J9DZX1-F1
#
_entry.id   AF-J9DZX1-F1
#
_cell.length_a   1.000
_cell.length_b   1.000
_cell.length_c   1.000
_cell.angle_alpha   90.00
_cell.angle_beta   90.00
_cell.angle_gamma   90.00
#
_symmetry.space_group_name_H-M   'P 1'
#
loop_
_entity.id
_entity.type
_entity.pdbx_description
1 polymer ?
#
loop_
_entity_poly.entity_id
_entity_poly.type
_entity_poly.pdbx_seq_one_letter_code
_entity_poly.pdbx_strand_id
1 'polypeptide(L)'
;MRILHLNGFTEEDKSRYRQSILRNVVDSVAKMLRACETYRIVHEHVIQEKVNIFMKFYEDVDSDIGDAQIVISHEMAKIIQQIWQSNSIQLVYERRFSYQLLDNAKFFLNSLGRITSPDYSPTTQDILQCRFKTRGIHEINFVYKKVDFKYGFCSFTLPYN
;
A
#
# COMPACT_ATOMS: atom_id res chain seq x y z
N MET A 1 -16.74 8.38 9.39
CA MET A 1 -16.38 7.13 10.09
C MET A 1 -17.18 5.98 9.49
N ARG A 2 -16.54 5.04 8.77
CA ARG A 2 -17.16 3.86 8.10
C ARG A 2 -17.27 2.64 9.02
N ILE A 3 -17.40 2.87 10.32
CA ILE A 3 -17.51 1.80 11.30
C ILE A 3 -18.83 2.06 12.00
N LEU A 4 -19.73 1.07 11.97
CA LEU A 4 -21.13 1.13 12.39
C LEU A 4 -22.05 1.59 11.24
N HIS A 5 -22.41 0.67 10.35
CA HIS A 5 -23.80 0.24 10.16
C HIS A 5 -24.00 -0.56 8.84
N LEU A 6 -24.47 -1.80 9.03
CA LEU A 6 -25.60 -2.42 8.31
C LEU A 6 -25.44 -3.33 7.08
N ASN A 7 -24.27 -3.84 6.65
CA ASN A 7 -24.25 -5.10 5.85
C ASN A 7 -22.90 -5.85 5.69
N GLY A 8 -21.86 -5.52 6.47
CA GLY A 8 -20.53 -6.08 6.20
C GLY A 8 -19.95 -5.57 4.87
N PHE A 9 -18.69 -5.92 4.58
CA PHE A 9 -18.06 -5.58 3.30
C PHE A 9 -18.48 -6.61 2.24
N THR A 10 -18.96 -6.15 1.08
CA THR A 10 -19.24 -7.04 -0.07
C THR A 10 -17.94 -7.62 -0.62
N GLU A 11 -18.00 -8.75 -1.34
CA GLU A 11 -16.81 -9.35 -1.96
C GLU A 11 -16.15 -8.41 -2.98
N GLU A 12 -16.95 -7.59 -3.66
CA GLU A 12 -16.47 -6.53 -4.57
C GLU A 12 -15.69 -5.45 -3.83
N ASP A 13 -16.20 -4.98 -2.68
CA ASP A 13 -15.50 -4.04 -1.82
C ASP A 13 -14.18 -4.65 -1.33
N LYS A 14 -14.22 -5.89 -0.83
CA LYS A 14 -13.03 -6.61 -0.36
C LYS A 14 -11.97 -6.73 -1.46
N SER A 15 -12.37 -6.99 -2.70
CA SER A 15 -11.45 -7.03 -3.85
C SER A 15 -10.78 -5.67 -4.07
N ARG A 16 -11.54 -4.56 -4.03
CA ARG A 16 -10.99 -3.19 -4.14
C ARG A 16 -10.03 -2.85 -2.99
N TYR A 17 -10.39 -3.22 -1.76
CA TYR A 17 -9.51 -3.07 -0.60
C TYR A 17 -8.24 -3.87 -0.76
N ARG A 18 -8.32 -5.11 -1.24
CA ARG A 18 -7.16 -5.96 -1.51
C ARG A 18 -6.20 -5.29 -2.49
N GLN A 19 -6.70 -4.77 -3.60
CA GLN A 19 -5.89 -4.04 -4.57
C GLN A 19 -5.20 -2.81 -3.94
N SER A 20 -5.93 -2.07 -3.12
CA SER A 20 -5.39 -0.90 -2.41
C SER A 20 -4.32 -1.29 -1.38
N ILE A 21 -4.50 -2.39 -0.65
CA ILE A 21 -3.51 -2.93 0.29
C ILE A 21 -2.24 -3.36 -0.46
N LEU A 22 -2.38 -4.10 -1.56
CA LEU A 22 -1.25 -4.52 -2.38
C LEU A 22 -0.47 -3.30 -2.90
N ARG A 23 -1.17 -2.29 -3.41
CA ARG A 23 -0.55 -1.03 -3.85
C ARG A 23 0.22 -0.35 -2.73
N ASN A 24 -0.39 -0.24 -1.54
CA ASN A 24 0.26 0.37 -0.37
C ASN A 24 1.54 -0.36 0.03
N VAL A 25 1.56 -1.70 -0.05
CA VAL A 25 2.76 -2.50 0.22
C VAL A 25 3.85 -2.17 -0.79
N VAL A 26 3.56 -2.25 -2.08
CA VAL A 26 4.54 -2.01 -3.15
C VAL A 26 5.05 -0.57 -3.08
N ASP A 27 4.16 0.41 -2.92
CA ASP A 27 4.52 1.82 -2.75
C ASP A 27 5.44 2.05 -1.54
N SER A 28 5.16 1.38 -0.41
CA SER A 28 5.97 1.51 0.80
C SER A 28 7.37 0.97 0.59
N VAL A 29 7.51 -0.18 -0.09
CA VAL A 29 8.81 -0.77 -0.41
C VAL A 29 9.59 0.13 -1.37
N ALA A 30 8.97 0.61 -2.44
CA ALA A 30 9.60 1.53 -3.40
C ALA A 30 10.10 2.82 -2.73
N LYS A 31 9.32 3.38 -1.79
CA LYS A 31 9.74 4.55 -1.01
C LYS A 31 10.93 4.27 -0.12
N MET A 32 10.97 3.12 0.56
CA MET A 32 12.13 2.73 1.36
C MET A 32 13.39 2.55 0.50
N LEU A 33 13.25 1.98 -0.70
CA LEU A 33 14.37 1.81 -1.64
C LEU A 33 14.92 3.15 -2.13
N ARG A 34 14.04 4.09 -2.53
CA ARG A 34 14.46 5.46 -2.88
C ARG A 34 15.12 6.19 -1.72
N ALA A 35 14.66 5.95 -0.49
CA ALA A 35 15.31 6.48 0.70
C ALA A 35 16.71 5.86 0.90
N CYS A 36 16.90 4.56 0.65
CA CYS A 36 18.23 3.93 0.66
C CYS A 36 19.20 4.62 -0.31
N GLU A 37 18.76 4.92 -1.54
CA GLU A 37 19.56 5.66 -2.53
C GLU A 37 19.90 7.08 -2.04
N THR A 38 18.91 7.78 -1.47
CA THR A 38 19.07 9.14 -0.93
C THR A 38 20.09 9.18 0.21
N TYR A 39 20.05 8.20 1.11
CA TYR A 39 20.99 8.08 2.22
C TYR A 39 22.31 7.39 1.84
N ARG A 40 22.50 7.03 0.55
CA ARG A 40 23.67 6.30 0.02
C ARG A 40 23.98 5.03 0.82
N ILE A 41 22.94 4.32 1.24
CA ILE A 41 23.10 3.06 1.96
C ILE A 41 23.39 1.97 0.94
N VAL A 42 24.55 1.35 1.07
CA VAL A 42 24.98 0.28 0.17
C VAL A 42 24.24 -1.01 0.53
N HIS A 43 23.66 -1.64 -0.47
CA HIS A 43 23.06 -2.97 -0.35
C HIS A 43 24.12 -4.05 -0.63
N GLU A 44 23.95 -5.23 -0.03
CA GLU A 44 24.68 -6.41 -0.48
C GLU A 44 24.35 -6.71 -1.95
N HIS A 45 25.34 -7.18 -2.73
CA HIS A 45 25.18 -7.41 -4.17
C HIS A 45 23.98 -8.33 -4.49
N VAL A 46 23.74 -9.34 -3.65
CA VAL A 46 22.62 -10.28 -3.77
C VAL A 46 21.25 -9.60 -3.61
N ILE A 47 21.19 -8.55 -2.77
CA ILE A 47 19.97 -7.77 -2.57
C ILE A 47 19.81 -6.72 -3.67
N GLN A 48 20.91 -6.12 -4.15
CA GLN A 48 20.86 -5.11 -5.22
C GLN A 48 20.20 -5.65 -6.49
N GLU A 49 20.50 -6.89 -6.89
CA GLU A 49 19.86 -7.51 -8.05
C GLU A 49 18.34 -7.64 -7.86
N LYS A 50 17.91 -8.06 -6.66
CA LYS A 50 16.50 -8.17 -6.28
C LYS A 50 15.80 -6.81 -6.24
N VAL A 51 16.49 -5.78 -5.77
CA VAL A 51 16.01 -4.38 -5.79
C VAL A 51 15.76 -3.94 -7.22
N ASN A 52 16.68 -4.21 -8.15
CA ASN A 52 16.51 -3.84 -9.55
C ASN A 52 15.31 -4.55 -10.18
N ILE A 53 15.10 -5.83 -9.88
CA ILE A 53 13.93 -6.60 -10.35
C ILE A 53 12.63 -6.00 -9.80
N PHE A 54 12.59 -5.68 -8.51
CA PHE A 54 11.42 -5.07 -7.87
C PHE A 54 11.12 -3.67 -8.43
N MET A 55 12.14 -2.85 -8.68
CA MET A 55 11.96 -1.49 -9.20
C MET A 55 11.37 -1.48 -10.61
N LYS A 56 11.80 -2.42 -11.48
CA LYS A 56 11.17 -2.61 -12.80
C LYS A 56 9.69 -2.98 -12.68
N PHE A 57 9.39 -3.95 -11.81
CA PHE A 57 7.99 -4.31 -11.52
C PHE A 57 7.19 -3.12 -10.98
N TYR A 58 7.78 -2.30 -10.11
CA TYR A 58 7.10 -1.12 -9.59
C TYR A 58 6.80 -0.09 -10.69
N GLU A 59 7.74 0.13 -11.62
CA GLU A 59 7.52 1.01 -12.77
C GLU A 59 6.37 0.54 -13.65
N ASP A 60 6.28 -0.77 -13.93
CA ASP A 60 5.15 -1.36 -14.67
C ASP A 60 3.82 -1.05 -13.95
N VAL A 61 3.74 -1.32 -12.64
CA VAL A 61 2.54 -1.10 -11.82
C VAL A 61 2.23 0.40 -11.62
N ASP A 62 3.22 1.29 -11.68
CA ASP A 62 3.02 2.74 -11.59
C ASP A 62 2.61 3.37 -12.93
N SER A 63 3.06 2.79 -14.04
CA SER A 63 2.71 3.20 -15.41
C SER A 63 1.29 2.82 -15.81
N ASP A 64 0.75 1.75 -15.22
CA ASP A 64 -0.67 1.42 -15.28
C ASP A 64 -1.49 2.49 -14.52
N ILE A 65 -1.95 3.50 -15.25
CA ILE A 65 -2.78 4.61 -14.75
C ILE A 65 -4.24 4.15 -14.48
N GLY A 66 -4.62 2.93 -14.88
CA GLY A 66 -5.97 2.39 -14.71
C GLY A 66 -6.14 1.47 -13.50
N ASP A 67 -7.38 1.08 -13.22
CA ASP A 67 -7.84 0.04 -12.26
C ASP A 67 -7.27 -1.38 -12.56
N ALA A 68 -6.07 -1.48 -13.13
CA ALA A 68 -5.39 -2.73 -13.38
C ALA A 68 -5.17 -3.46 -12.05
N GLN A 69 -5.59 -4.72 -12.02
CA GLN A 69 -5.41 -5.56 -10.83
C GLN A 69 -3.92 -5.82 -10.64
N ILE A 70 -3.40 -5.36 -9.51
CA ILE A 70 -2.04 -5.65 -9.08
C ILE A 70 -1.97 -7.12 -8.72
N VAL A 71 -1.20 -7.87 -9.50
CA VAL A 71 -0.91 -9.27 -9.23
C VAL A 71 0.53 -9.39 -8.76
N ILE A 72 0.70 -9.75 -7.49
CA ILE A 72 2.02 -10.06 -6.93
C ILE A 72 2.21 -11.56 -7.02
N SER A 73 3.06 -12.00 -7.96
CA SER A 73 3.46 -13.40 -8.06
C SER A 73 4.18 -13.86 -6.79
N HIS A 74 4.11 -15.17 -6.49
CA HIS A 74 4.77 -15.74 -5.32
C HIS A 74 6.29 -15.47 -5.29
N GLU A 75 6.93 -15.43 -6.46
CA GLU A 75 8.35 -15.06 -6.59
C GLU A 75 8.61 -13.60 -6.20
N MET A 76 7.76 -12.67 -6.65
CA MET A 76 7.85 -11.26 -6.30
C MET A 76 7.60 -11.04 -4.81
N ALA A 77 6.66 -11.79 -4.21
CA ALA A 77 6.44 -11.77 -2.77
C ALA A 77 7.70 -12.17 -2.00
N LYS A 78 8.41 -13.23 -2.43
CA LYS A 78 9.69 -13.64 -1.83
C LYS A 78 10.76 -12.57 -1.98
N ILE A 79 10.85 -11.92 -3.14
CA ILE A 79 11.77 -10.81 -3.39
C ILE A 79 11.50 -9.67 -2.41
N ILE A 80 10.24 -9.23 -2.28
CA ILE A 80 9.84 -8.17 -1.35
C ILE A 80 10.18 -8.55 0.09
N GLN A 81 9.93 -9.80 0.49
CA GLN A 81 10.27 -10.28 1.83
C GLN A 81 11.78 -10.26 2.09
N GLN A 82 12.60 -10.68 1.13
CA GLN A 82 14.06 -10.64 1.24
C GLN A 82 14.58 -9.20 1.32
N ILE A 83 14.01 -8.29 0.53
CA ILE A 83 14.32 -6.85 0.60
C ILE A 83 13.95 -6.32 1.99
N TRP A 84 12.75 -6.63 2.50
CA TRP A 84 12.31 -6.21 3.83
C TRP A 84 13.21 -6.71 4.95
N GLN A 85 13.66 -7.97 4.88
CA GLN A 85 14.55 -8.56 5.89
C GLN A 85 15.99 -8.08 5.81
N SER A 86 16.38 -7.35 4.75
CA SER A 86 17.73 -6.83 4.61
C SER A 86 18.05 -5.75 5.65
N ASN A 87 19.28 -5.76 6.15
CA ASN A 87 19.73 -4.81 7.16
C ASN A 87 19.64 -3.35 6.67
N SER A 88 19.96 -3.12 5.39
CA SER A 88 19.88 -1.81 4.74
C SER A 88 18.47 -1.22 4.82
N ILE A 89 17.44 -2.03 4.57
CA ILE A 89 16.04 -1.59 4.58
C ILE A 89 15.54 -1.41 6.02
N GLN A 90 15.92 -2.28 6.94
CA GLN A 90 15.59 -2.10 8.36
C GLN A 90 16.17 -0.79 8.90
N LEU A 91 17.41 -0.44 8.54
CA LEU A 91 18.05 0.81 8.95
C LEU A 91 17.32 2.05 8.39
N VAL A 92 16.84 1.99 7.16
CA VAL A 92 16.01 3.06 6.57
C VAL A 92 14.61 3.10 7.19
N TYR A 93 14.07 1.97 7.60
CA TYR A 93 12.79 1.90 8.30
C TYR A 93 12.87 2.52 9.70
N GLU A 94 13.99 2.44 10.42
CA GLU A 94 14.16 3.17 11.68
C GLU A 94 14.02 4.68 11.49
N ARG A 95 14.49 5.18 10.34
CA ARG A 95 14.36 6.59 9.91
C ARG A 95 13.05 6.89 9.18
N ARG A 96 12.03 6.05 9.31
CA ARG A 96 10.71 6.23 8.66
C ARG A 96 10.07 7.60 8.87
N PHE A 97 10.39 8.30 9.96
CA PHE A 97 9.88 9.65 10.23
C PHE A 97 10.49 10.73 9.34
N SER A 98 11.61 10.45 8.66
CA SER A 98 12.31 11.39 7.79
C SER A 98 11.74 11.44 6.36
N TYR A 99 10.84 10.53 5.99
CA TYR A 99 10.20 10.48 4.68
C TYR A 99 8.74 10.03 4.78
N GLN A 100 7.94 10.22 3.73
CA GLN A 100 6.51 9.90 3.75
C GLN A 100 6.23 8.39 3.59
N LEU A 101 6.60 7.59 4.59
CA LEU A 101 6.22 6.18 4.69
C LEU A 101 4.84 6.03 5.34
N LEU A 102 4.12 4.95 5.00
CA LEU A 102 2.91 4.59 5.72
C LEU A 102 3.28 4.00 7.09
N ASP A 103 2.66 4.51 8.16
CA ASP A 103 2.93 4.05 9.53
C ASP A 103 2.68 2.54 9.71
N ASN A 104 1.72 2.01 8.94
CA ASN A 104 1.35 0.60 8.95
C ASN A 104 2.06 -0.26 7.90
N ALA A 105 3.08 0.27 7.22
CA ALA A 105 3.88 -0.51 6.27
C ALA A 105 4.41 -1.80 6.91
N LYS A 106 4.90 -1.74 8.16
CA LYS A 106 5.40 -2.90 8.91
C LYS A 106 4.33 -3.96 9.17
N PHE A 107 3.08 -3.55 9.41
CA PHE A 107 1.97 -4.49 9.64
C PHE A 107 1.71 -5.36 8.40
N PHE A 108 1.67 -4.72 7.23
CA PHE A 108 1.46 -5.43 5.98
C PHE A 108 2.70 -6.22 5.53
N LEU A 109 3.90 -5.66 5.67
CA LEU A 109 5.15 -6.35 5.31
C LEU A 109 5.42 -7.59 6.15
N ASN A 110 5.07 -7.57 7.44
CA ASN A 110 5.15 -8.76 8.29
C ASN A 110 4.09 -9.82 7.93
N SER A 111 2.96 -9.39 7.35
CA SER A 111 1.87 -10.27 6.91
C SER A 111 1.93 -10.59 5.42
N LEU A 112 3.07 -10.36 4.75
CA LEU A 112 3.17 -10.42 3.29
C LEU A 112 2.71 -11.77 2.74
N GLY A 113 3.11 -12.89 3.35
CA GLY A 113 2.72 -14.23 2.92
C GLY A 113 1.20 -14.45 2.91
N ARG A 114 0.45 -13.82 3.83
CA ARG A 114 -1.02 -13.85 3.82
C ARG A 114 -1.57 -12.99 2.69
N ILE A 115 -1.04 -11.79 2.52
CA ILE A 115 -1.57 -10.76 1.61
C ILE A 115 -1.33 -11.13 0.14
N THR A 116 -0.23 -11.80 -0.16
CA THR A 116 0.13 -12.24 -1.51
C THR A 116 -0.51 -13.57 -1.90
N SER A 117 -1.27 -14.21 -1.00
CA SER A 117 -1.99 -15.44 -1.32
C SER A 117 -3.10 -15.16 -2.34
N PRO A 118 -3.29 -16.01 -3.37
CA PRO A 118 -4.39 -15.85 -4.33
C PRO A 118 -5.76 -15.83 -3.63
N ASP A 119 -5.91 -16.58 -2.54
CA ASP A 119 -7.16 -16.71 -1.77
C ASP A 119 -7.29 -15.67 -0.65
N TYR A 120 -6.43 -14.64 -0.64
CA TYR A 120 -6.47 -13.61 0.39
C TYR A 120 -7.75 -12.77 0.35
N SER A 121 -8.48 -12.76 1.45
CA SER A 121 -9.60 -11.84 1.69
C SER A 121 -9.22 -10.89 2.83
N PRO A 122 -9.24 -9.56 2.62
CA PRO A 122 -8.81 -8.60 3.62
C PRO A 122 -9.73 -8.63 4.84
N THR A 123 -9.12 -8.74 6.01
CA THR A 123 -9.86 -8.68 7.29
C THR A 123 -10.33 -7.27 7.58
N THR A 124 -11.29 -7.11 8.50
CA THR A 124 -11.72 -5.78 8.96
C THR A 124 -10.54 -4.93 9.43
N GLN A 125 -9.55 -5.54 10.08
CA GLN A 125 -8.35 -4.82 10.50
C GLN A 125 -7.50 -4.36 9.31
N ASP A 126 -7.31 -5.21 8.29
CA ASP A 126 -6.57 -4.86 7.08
C ASP A 126 -7.26 -3.70 6.33
N ILE A 127 -8.60 -3.72 6.28
CA ILE A 127 -9.44 -2.68 5.69
C ILE A 127 -9.31 -1.36 6.43
N LEU A 128 -9.35 -1.38 7.77
CA LEU A 128 -9.21 -0.19 8.60
C LEU A 128 -7.81 0.43 8.54
N GLN A 129 -6.79 -0.41 8.36
CA GLN A 129 -5.41 0.03 8.15
C GLN A 129 -5.17 0.48 6.69
N CYS A 130 -5.93 -0.02 5.72
CA CYS A 130 -5.73 0.35 4.32
C CYS A 130 -5.90 1.86 4.11
N ARG A 131 -4.87 2.51 3.54
CA ARG A 131 -4.96 3.89 3.08
C ARG A 131 -5.33 3.92 1.60
N PHE A 132 -6.43 4.56 1.24
CA PHE A 132 -6.69 4.85 -0.17
C PHE A 132 -5.86 6.05 -0.59
N LYS A 133 -5.02 5.89 -1.62
CA LYS A 133 -4.56 7.05 -2.39
C LYS A 133 -5.80 7.60 -3.08
N THR A 134 -6.29 8.76 -2.65
CA THR A 134 -7.41 9.46 -3.29
C THR A 134 -6.99 9.95 -4.67
N ARG A 135 -7.00 9.06 -5.67
CA ARG A 135 -7.05 9.44 -7.09
C ARG A 135 -8.52 9.44 -7.51
N GLY A 136 -9.26 10.45 -7.05
CA GLY A 136 -10.68 10.63 -7.35
C GLY A 136 -11.54 10.96 -6.13
N ILE A 137 -12.66 11.64 -6.38
CA ILE A 137 -13.72 11.87 -5.40
C ILE A 137 -14.50 10.55 -5.29
N HIS A 138 -14.39 9.89 -4.13
CA HIS A 138 -15.25 8.75 -3.82
C HIS A 138 -16.46 9.27 -3.02
N GLU A 139 -17.59 9.44 -3.69
CA GLU A 139 -18.86 9.75 -3.03
C GLU A 139 -19.40 8.49 -2.35
N ILE A 140 -19.60 8.56 -1.04
CA ILE A 140 -20.29 7.52 -0.28
C ILE A 140 -21.62 8.12 0.17
N ASN A 141 -22.71 7.73 -0.49
CA ASN A 141 -24.06 8.09 -0.08
C ASN A 141 -24.47 7.20 1.09
N PHE A 142 -24.82 7.80 2.23
CA PHE A 142 -25.40 7.08 3.35
C PHE A 142 -26.70 7.75 3.80
N VAL A 143 -27.72 6.94 4.05
CA VAL A 143 -29.01 7.38 4.59
C VAL A 143 -29.05 7.00 6.06
N TYR A 144 -29.02 8.00 6.95
CA TYR A 144 -29.18 7.79 8.39
C TYR A 144 -30.48 8.44 8.85
N LYS A 145 -31.42 7.63 9.38
CA LYS A 145 -32.70 8.09 9.98
C LYS A 145 -33.51 9.10 9.14
N LYS A 146 -33.77 8.80 7.86
CA LYS A 146 -34.55 9.65 6.92
C LYS A 146 -33.97 11.06 6.68
N VAL A 147 -32.64 11.20 6.74
CA VAL A 147 -31.95 12.40 6.26
C VAL A 147 -30.79 11.96 5.37
N ASP A 148 -30.77 12.45 4.13
CA ASP A 148 -29.69 12.25 3.16
C ASP A 148 -28.50 13.13 3.53
N PHE A 149 -27.35 12.52 3.82
CA PHE A 149 -26.11 13.25 4.07
C PHE A 149 -25.13 12.99 2.92
N LYS A 150 -24.82 14.03 2.14
CA LYS A 150 -23.73 14.01 1.15
C LYS A 150 -22.47 14.56 1.78
N TYR A 151 -21.41 13.75 1.83
CA TYR A 151 -20.07 14.19 2.26
C TYR A 151 -19.11 14.16 1.07
N GLY A 152 -18.68 15.35 0.64
CA GLY A 152 -17.56 15.50 -0.28
C GLY A 152 -16.26 15.65 0.50
N PHE A 153 -15.31 14.72 0.30
CA PHE A 153 -13.93 14.92 0.77
C PHE A 153 -13.20 15.83 -0.23
N CYS A 154 -13.14 17.12 0.08
CA CYS A 154 -12.30 18.08 -0.63
C CYS A 154 -11.03 18.32 0.17
N SER A 155 -9.94 17.64 -0.19
CA SER A 155 -8.62 17.94 0.36
C SER A 155 -7.94 18.98 -0.52
N PHE A 156 -7.92 20.23 -0.07
CA PHE A 156 -7.12 21.31 -0.65
C PHE A 156 -5.63 20.95 -0.58
N THR A 157 -5.00 20.79 -1.73
CA THR A 157 -3.55 20.93 -1.85
C THR A 157 -3.22 22.42 -1.73
N LEU A 158 -2.63 22.82 -0.60
CA LEU A 158 -1.93 24.10 -0.51
C LEU A 158 -0.72 24.05 -1.48
N PRO A 159 -0.59 25.00 -2.42
CA PRO A 159 0.63 25.13 -3.19
C PRO A 159 1.75 25.60 -2.25
N TYR A 160 2.83 24.83 -2.15
CA TYR A 160 4.07 25.28 -1.53
C TYR A 160 4.70 26.34 -2.44
N ASN A 161 4.94 27.53 -1.87
CA ASN A 161 5.90 28.53 -2.37
C ASN A 161 7.31 28.12 -1.94
#